data_AF-I0GPV4-F1
#
_entry.id   AF-I0GPV4-F1
#
_cell.length_a   1.000
_cell.length_b   1.000
_cell.length_c   1.000
_cell.angle_alpha   90.00
_cell.angle_beta   90.00
_cell.angle_gamma   90.00
#
_symmetry.space_group_name_H-M   'P 1'
#
loop_
_entity.id
_entity.type
_entity.pdbx_description
1 polymer ?
#
loop_
_entity_poly.entity_id
_entity_poly.type
_entity_poly.pdbx_seq_one_letter_code
_entity_poly.pdbx_strand_id
1 'polypeptide(L)'
;MDLAIVFMAAIAGMIIFSQQPKPLQATMVADSELGHEVNYVAYPTGTYNLPIAQMIKEAGYKAAFTIKYGNVDKASNIFALERVPIFHTEETNKDFIERIRYQPIFESFGWMKN
;
A
#
# COMPACT_ATOMS: atom_id res chain seq x y z
N MET A 1 29.20 -2.29 30.05
CA MET A 1 28.75 -2.45 28.64
C MET A 1 29.90 -2.00 27.76
N ASP A 2 30.37 -2.89 26.89
CA ASP A 2 31.58 -2.66 26.09
C ASP A 2 31.27 -1.73 24.91
N LEU A 3 31.99 -0.61 24.79
CA LEU A 3 31.73 0.42 23.78
C LEU A 3 31.87 -0.15 22.34
N ALA A 4 32.76 -1.12 22.17
CA ALA A 4 32.96 -1.83 20.91
C ALA A 4 31.71 -2.62 20.47
N ILE A 5 30.97 -3.21 21.42
CA ILE A 5 29.77 -4.01 21.11
C ILE A 5 28.64 -3.09 20.60
N VAL A 6 28.47 -1.90 21.20
CA VAL A 6 27.47 -0.92 20.78
C VAL A 6 27.76 -0.39 19.37
N PHE A 7 29.04 -0.12 19.07
CA PHE A 7 29.44 0.38 17.75
C PHE A 7 29.23 -0.66 16.64
N MET A 8 29.56 -1.93 16.91
CA MET A 8 29.33 -3.03 15.96
C MET A 8 27.84 -3.28 15.71
N ALA A 9 27.00 -3.18 16.74
CA ALA A 9 25.54 -3.30 16.61
C ALA A 9 24.94 -2.17 15.75
N ALA A 10 25.41 -0.93 15.94
CA ALA A 10 24.96 0.22 15.15
C ALA A 10 25.33 0.08 13.66
N ILE A 11 26.57 -0.36 13.35
CA ILE A 11 27.01 -0.60 11.98
C ILE A 11 26.20 -1.72 11.34
N ALA A 12 25.98 -2.83 12.05
CA ALA A 12 25.16 -3.93 11.57
C ALA A 12 23.72 -3.47 11.28
N GLY A 13 23.13 -2.65 12.16
CA GLY A 13 21.81 -2.05 11.94
C GLY A 13 21.75 -1.16 10.69
N MET A 14 22.77 -0.32 10.46
CA MET A 14 22.88 0.50 9.25
C MET A 14 23.01 -0.34 7.97
N ILE A 15 23.82 -1.39 8.00
CA ILE A 15 24.01 -2.30 6.87
C ILE A 15 22.69 -3.02 6.56
N ILE A 16 22.04 -3.59 7.58
CA ILE A 16 20.77 -4.30 7.44
C ILE A 16 19.71 -3.35 6.87
N PHE A 17 19.60 -2.13 7.39
CA PHE A 17 18.66 -1.11 6.90
C PHE A 17 18.89 -0.78 5.42
N SER A 18 20.15 -0.55 5.02
CA SER A 18 20.49 -0.23 3.62
C SER A 18 20.18 -1.35 2.63
N GLN A 19 20.18 -2.61 3.09
CA GLN A 19 19.90 -3.79 2.27
C GLN A 19 18.41 -4.14 2.18
N GLN A 20 17.55 -3.49 2.98
CA GLN A 20 16.11 -3.74 2.92
C GLN A 20 15.53 -3.25 1.59
N PRO A 21 14.46 -3.87 1.09
CA PRO A 21 13.76 -3.34 -0.07
C PRO A 21 13.15 -1.95 0.25
N LYS A 22 13.12 -1.06 -0.76
CA LYS A 22 12.61 0.32 -0.65
C LYS A 22 11.29 0.49 0.15
N PRO A 23 10.23 -0.32 -0.07
CA PRO A 23 9.00 -0.19 0.71
C PRO A 23 9.21 -0.40 2.22
N LEU A 24 10.09 -1.33 2.59
CA LEU A 24 10.39 -1.63 3.99
C LEU A 24 11.20 -0.49 4.63
N GLN A 25 12.19 0.05 3.92
CA GLN A 25 12.95 1.23 4.38
C GLN A 25 12.03 2.43 4.66
N ALA A 26 11.13 2.74 3.73
CA ALA A 26 10.19 3.85 3.88
C ALA A 26 9.27 3.69 5.09
N THR A 27 8.93 2.45 5.44
CA THR A 27 8.00 2.13 6.54
C THR A 27 8.70 2.21 7.88
N MET A 28 9.93 1.73 7.99
CA MET A 28 10.74 1.92 9.19
C MET A 28 10.95 3.41 9.52
N VAL A 29 11.14 4.25 8.50
CA VAL A 29 11.20 5.70 8.66
C VAL A 29 9.85 6.24 9.15
N ALA A 30 8.76 5.89 8.48
CA ALA A 30 7.42 6.33 8.86
C ALA A 30 7.03 5.88 10.29
N ASP A 31 7.33 4.64 10.69
CA ASP A 31 7.10 4.12 12.04
C ASP A 31 7.83 4.96 13.09
N SER A 32 9.09 5.32 12.81
CA SER A 32 9.91 6.13 13.71
C SER A 32 9.39 7.57 13.84
N GLU A 33 8.84 8.14 12.77
CA GLU A 33 8.29 9.49 12.74
C GLU A 33 6.89 9.56 13.36
N LEU A 34 6.08 8.51 13.16
CA LEU A 34 4.68 8.46 13.56
C LEU A 34 4.47 7.88 14.96
N GLY A 35 5.47 7.18 15.52
CA GLY A 35 5.40 6.55 16.84
C GLY A 35 4.44 5.35 16.92
N HIS A 36 4.03 4.81 15.78
CA HIS A 36 3.17 3.63 15.68
C HIS A 36 3.46 2.86 14.38
N GLU A 37 3.13 1.58 14.39
CA GLU A 37 3.37 0.65 13.27
C GLU A 37 2.49 0.97 12.04
N VAL A 38 3.13 1.15 10.89
CA VAL A 38 2.52 1.31 9.58
C VAL A 38 2.14 -0.06 9.04
N ASN A 39 0.85 -0.32 9.06
CA ASN A 39 0.27 -1.62 8.73
C ASN A 39 -0.18 -1.78 7.27
N TYR A 40 -0.16 -0.69 6.49
CA TYR A 40 -0.77 -0.63 5.15
C TYR A 40 0.12 0.12 4.18
N VAL A 41 0.09 -0.27 2.89
CA VAL A 41 0.91 0.34 1.85
C VAL A 41 0.11 0.60 0.57
N ALA A 42 0.45 1.65 -0.17
CA ALA A 42 -0.09 1.90 -1.51
C ALA A 42 1.02 1.75 -2.55
N TYR A 43 0.77 0.97 -3.61
CA TYR A 43 1.75 0.80 -4.67
C TYR A 43 1.92 2.09 -5.47
N PRO A 44 3.15 2.64 -5.57
CA PRO A 44 3.43 3.76 -6.47
C PRO A 44 3.04 3.38 -7.89
N THR A 45 2.42 4.32 -8.62
CA THR A 45 1.89 4.14 -9.99
C THR A 45 0.94 2.95 -10.18
N GLY A 46 0.49 2.31 -9.09
CA GLY A 46 -0.42 1.17 -9.08
C GLY A 46 0.05 -0.08 -9.81
N THR A 47 1.31 -0.11 -10.23
CA THR A 47 1.93 -1.31 -10.81
C THR A 47 2.35 -2.21 -9.66
N TYR A 48 1.65 -3.33 -9.49
CA TYR A 48 2.04 -4.38 -8.57
C TYR A 48 2.27 -5.66 -9.36
N ASN A 49 3.29 -6.42 -8.98
CA ASN A 49 3.53 -7.76 -9.47
C ASN A 49 3.47 -8.73 -8.28
N LEU A 50 3.30 -10.02 -8.57
CA LEU A 50 3.22 -11.06 -7.54
C LEU A 50 4.43 -11.05 -6.58
N PRO A 51 5.68 -10.84 -7.05
CA PRO A 51 6.84 -10.71 -6.16
C PRO A 51 6.75 -9.57 -5.14
N ILE A 52 6.31 -8.38 -5.53
CA ILE A 52 6.16 -7.24 -4.61
C ILE A 52 5.06 -7.53 -3.59
N ALA A 53 3.94 -8.09 -4.03
CA ALA A 53 2.83 -8.46 -3.12
C ALA A 53 3.27 -9.50 -2.07
N GLN A 54 4.10 -10.46 -2.47
CA GLN A 54 4.66 -11.45 -1.55
C GLN A 54 5.65 -10.81 -0.56
N MET A 55 6.52 -9.93 -1.04
CA MET A 55 7.49 -9.21 -0.22
C MET A 55 6.82 -8.39 0.88
N ILE A 56 5.77 -7.64 0.56
CA ILE A 56 5.04 -6.86 1.58
C ILE A 56 4.28 -7.76 2.55
N LYS A 57 3.80 -8.93 2.11
CA LYS A 57 3.16 -9.89 3.01
C LYS A 57 4.17 -10.45 4.01
N GLU A 58 5.37 -10.81 3.55
CA GLU A 58 6.47 -11.30 4.39
C GLU A 58 6.99 -10.23 5.36
N ALA A 59 6.90 -8.97 4.96
CA ALA A 59 7.22 -7.81 5.78
C ALA A 59 6.21 -7.53 6.91
N GLY A 60 5.06 -8.21 6.95
CA GLY A 60 4.06 -8.08 8.02
C GLY A 60 2.94 -7.07 7.76
N TYR A 61 2.84 -6.48 6.55
CA TYR A 61 1.71 -5.60 6.23
C TYR A 61 0.38 -6.36 6.21
N LYS A 62 -0.67 -5.67 6.60
CA LYS A 62 -2.04 -6.21 6.67
C LYS A 62 -2.79 -6.11 5.34
N ALA A 63 -2.53 -5.08 4.53
CA ALA A 63 -3.14 -4.91 3.21
C ALA A 63 -2.34 -3.94 2.32
N ALA A 64 -2.63 -3.95 1.01
CA ALA A 64 -2.07 -2.99 0.07
C ALA A 64 -3.06 -2.50 -1.00
N PHE A 65 -2.88 -1.26 -1.44
CA PHE A 65 -3.76 -0.56 -2.37
C PHE A 65 -3.13 -0.37 -3.76
N THR A 66 -3.92 -0.55 -4.80
CA THR A 66 -3.54 -0.35 -6.22
C THR A 66 -4.17 0.93 -6.78
N ILE A 67 -3.97 1.22 -8.07
CA ILE A 67 -4.74 2.27 -8.77
C ILE A 67 -5.93 1.70 -9.56
N LYS A 68 -6.16 0.38 -9.51
CA LYS A 68 -7.28 -0.22 -10.25
C LYS A 68 -8.58 0.33 -9.68
N TYR A 69 -9.45 0.80 -10.57
CA TYR A 69 -10.72 1.39 -10.16
C TYR A 69 -11.65 0.29 -9.69
N GLY A 70 -12.25 0.41 -8.51
CA GLY A 70 -13.11 -0.66 -8.00
C GLY A 70 -13.59 -0.36 -6.61
N ASN A 71 -14.70 -0.99 -6.25
CA ASN A 71 -15.05 -1.16 -4.85
C ASN A 71 -14.44 -2.44 -4.32
N VAL A 72 -14.18 -2.44 -3.02
CA VAL A 72 -13.59 -3.58 -2.32
C VAL A 72 -14.71 -4.38 -1.67
N ASP A 73 -14.65 -5.70 -1.80
CA ASP A 73 -15.50 -6.64 -1.08
C ASP A 73 -14.66 -7.72 -0.37
N LYS A 74 -15.31 -8.75 0.18
CA LYS A 74 -14.64 -9.84 0.89
C LYS A 74 -13.86 -10.80 -0.03
N ALA A 75 -14.12 -10.78 -1.33
CA ALA A 75 -13.43 -11.56 -2.34
C ALA A 75 -12.25 -10.81 -2.96
N SER A 76 -12.16 -9.49 -2.79
CA SER A 76 -11.01 -8.67 -3.20
C SER A 76 -9.70 -9.21 -2.65
N ASN A 77 -8.63 -9.07 -3.44
CA ASN A 77 -7.29 -9.42 -3.00
C ASN A 77 -6.79 -8.37 -2.00
N ILE A 78 -6.61 -8.76 -0.74
CA ILE A 78 -6.19 -7.87 0.35
C ILE A 78 -4.83 -7.18 0.11
N PHE A 79 -3.95 -7.78 -0.71
CA PHE A 79 -2.68 -7.18 -1.11
C PHE A 79 -2.74 -6.46 -2.46
N ALA A 80 -3.93 -6.29 -3.02
CA ALA A 80 -4.17 -5.58 -4.27
C ALA A 80 -5.55 -4.91 -4.30
N LEU A 81 -5.91 -4.22 -3.21
CA LEU A 81 -7.20 -3.55 -3.06
C LEU A 81 -7.39 -2.47 -4.13
N GLU A 82 -8.56 -2.46 -4.75
CA GLU A 82 -9.02 -1.41 -5.65
C GLU A 82 -9.29 -0.10 -4.89
N ARG A 83 -9.34 1.01 -5.64
CA ARG A 83 -9.69 2.33 -5.09
C ARG A 83 -10.68 3.05 -6.00
N VAL A 84 -11.53 3.87 -5.40
CA VAL A 84 -12.35 4.84 -6.14
C VAL A 84 -11.58 6.15 -6.25
N PRO A 85 -11.18 6.59 -7.45
CA PRO A 85 -10.43 7.82 -7.61
C PRO A 85 -11.30 9.05 -7.37
N ILE A 86 -10.69 10.10 -6.82
CA ILE A 86 -11.25 11.45 -6.77
C ILE A 86 -10.55 12.25 -7.87
N PHE A 87 -11.32 12.80 -8.80
CA PHE A 87 -10.80 13.67 -9.85
C PHE A 87 -11.23 15.10 -9.59
N HIS A 88 -10.40 16.04 -10.04
CA HIS A 88 -10.80 17.43 -10.07
C HIS A 88 -11.73 17.68 -11.26
N THR A 89 -13.00 17.94 -10.96
CA THR A 89 -14.05 18.31 -11.93
C THR A 89 -14.85 19.49 -11.38
N GLU A 90 -15.71 20.08 -12.22
CA GLU A 90 -16.64 21.15 -11.80
C GLU A 90 -17.52 20.71 -10.61
N GLU A 91 -17.92 19.43 -10.57
CA GLU A 91 -18.81 18.84 -9.57
C GLU A 91 -18.15 17.65 -8.84
N THR A 92 -16.89 17.83 -8.41
CA THR A 92 -16.02 16.78 -7.84
C THR A 92 -16.73 15.89 -6.80
N ASN A 93 -17.49 16.48 -5.87
CA ASN A 93 -18.18 15.73 -4.82
C ASN A 93 -19.30 14.84 -5.40
N LYS A 94 -20.14 15.41 -6.27
CA LYS A 94 -21.22 14.68 -6.92
C LYS A 94 -20.66 13.50 -7.71
N ASP A 95 -19.65 13.74 -8.55
CA ASP A 95 -19.02 12.71 -9.37
C ASP A 95 -18.41 11.58 -8.52
N PHE A 96 -17.79 11.92 -7.39
CA PHE A 96 -17.23 10.93 -6.47
C PHE A 96 -18.32 10.06 -5.82
N ILE A 97 -19.41 10.69 -5.34
CA ILE A 97 -20.55 10.00 -4.74
C ILE A 97 -21.24 9.07 -5.76
N GLU A 98 -21.34 9.50 -7.02
CA GLU A 98 -21.87 8.67 -8.11
C GLU A 98 -20.98 7.45 -8.37
N ARG A 99 -19.65 7.60 -8.41
CA ARG A 99 -18.72 6.46 -8.55
C ARG A 99 -18.86 5.45 -7.41
N ILE A 100 -18.94 5.91 -6.16
CA ILE A 100 -19.14 4.99 -5.02
C ILE A 100 -20.45 4.19 -5.18
N ARG A 101 -21.56 4.85 -5.55
CA ARG A 101 -22.88 4.20 -5.63
C ARG A 101 -23.05 3.28 -6.82
N TYR A 102 -22.64 3.73 -8.01
CA TYR A 102 -23.04 3.08 -9.26
C TYR A 102 -21.95 2.19 -9.84
N GLN A 103 -20.68 2.38 -9.50
CA GLN A 103 -19.60 1.52 -10.00
C GLN A 103 -19.77 0.03 -9.66
N PRO A 104 -20.20 -0.39 -8.44
CA PRO A 104 -20.49 -1.80 -8.16
C PRO A 104 -21.58 -2.37 -9.06
N ILE A 105 -22.56 -1.53 -9.42
CA ILE A 105 -23.70 -1.93 -10.24
C ILE A 105 -23.21 -2.20 -11.66
N PHE A 106 -22.41 -1.31 -12.25
CA PHE A 106 -21.83 -1.51 -13.58
C PHE A 106 -20.90 -2.73 -13.65
N GLU A 107 -20.09 -2.97 -12.62
CA GLU A 107 -19.23 -4.15 -12.53
C GLU A 107 -20.07 -5.45 -12.46
N SER A 108 -21.20 -5.44 -11.76
CA SER A 108 -22.11 -6.60 -11.65
C SER A 108 -22.81 -6.97 -12.96
N PHE A 109 -22.98 -6.01 -13.88
CA PHE A 109 -23.58 -6.22 -15.21
C PHE A 109 -22.58 -6.71 -16.27
N GLY A 110 -21.35 -7.09 -15.88
CA GLY A 110 -20.38 -7.67 -16.79
C GLY A 110 -19.78 -6.67 -17.79
N TRP A 111 -19.92 -5.37 -17.54
CA TRP A 111 -19.19 -4.35 -18.29
C TRP A 111 -17.71 -4.45 -17.90
N MET A 112 -16.96 -5.22 -18.69
CA MET A 112 -15.52 -5.35 -18.53
C MET A 112 -14.81 -4.05 -18.92
N LYS A 113 -13.93 -3.61 -18.01
CA LYS A 113 -12.94 -2.54 -18.20
C LYS A 113 -12.14 -2.74 -19.49
N ASN A 114 -12.10 -1.70 -20.32
CA ASN A 114 -10.96 -1.44 -21.20
C ASN A 114 -9.81 -0.84 -20.38
#